data_AF-A0A2H0KAL1-F1
#
_entry.id   AF-A0A2H0KAL1-F1
#
_cell.length_a   1.000
_cell.length_b   1.000
_cell.length_c   1.000
_cell.angle_alpha   90.00
_cell.angle_beta   90.00
_cell.angle_gamma   90.00
#
_symmetry.space_group_name_H-M   'P 1'
#
loop_
_entity.id
_entity.type
_entity.pdbx_description
1 polymer ?
#
loop_
_entity_poly.entity_id
_entity_poly.type
_entity_poly.pdbx_seq_one_letter_code
_entity_poly.pdbx_strand_id
1 'polypeptide(L)' 'MKNKTIYKLTVTDIQQVAKEAYGRQLTTDEIEKVIEPIGNRISWYDVIDEAINYSLDLKRTD' A
#
# COMPACT_ATOMS: atom_id res chain seq x y z
N MET A 1 -1.78 -19.49 12.43
CA MET A 1 -1.71 -19.26 10.96
C MET A 1 -0.32 -18.73 10.64
N LYS A 2 0.46 -19.41 9.79
CA LYS A 2 1.77 -18.90 9.35
C LYS A 2 1.55 -17.70 8.40
N ASN A 3 2.53 -16.79 8.34
CA ASN A 3 2.56 -15.55 7.57
C ASN A 3 1.67 -15.58 6.30
N LYS A 4 0.44 -15.07 6.41
CA LYS A 4 -0.50 -14.92 5.29
C LYS A 4 -0.43 -13.47 4.81
N THR A 5 -0.06 -13.27 3.55
CA THR A 5 -0.21 -11.96 2.90
C THR A 5 -1.70 -11.69 2.67
N ILE A 6 -2.22 -10.61 3.26
CA ILE A 6 -3.63 -10.19 3.09
C ILE A 6 -3.77 -9.27 1.87
N TYR A 7 -2.88 -8.27 1.76
CA TYR A 7 -2.79 -7.35 0.63
C TYR A 7 -1.35 -7.27 0.12
N LYS A 8 -1.19 -7.01 -1.18
CA LYS A 8 0.10 -6.85 -1.84
C LYS A 8 -0.02 -5.78 -2.92
N LEU A 9 0.86 -4.79 -2.87
CA LEU A 9 1.14 -3.90 -3.99
C LEU A 9 2.05 -4.62 -4.99
N THR A 10 1.71 -4.54 -6.27
CA THR A 10 2.46 -5.17 -7.36
C THR A 10 2.98 -4.14 -8.34
N VAL A 11 3.95 -4.56 -9.16
CA VAL A 11 4.45 -3.75 -10.28
C VAL A 11 3.32 -3.43 -11.27
N THR A 12 2.35 -4.33 -11.44
CA THR A 12 1.19 -4.11 -12.30
C THR A 12 0.35 -2.93 -11.82
N ASP A 13 0.12 -2.81 -10.50
CA ASP A 13 -0.64 -1.70 -9.92
C ASP A 13 0.08 -0.36 -10.17
N ILE A 14 1.41 -0.35 -10.00
CA ILE A 14 2.25 0.83 -10.28
C ILE A 14 2.17 1.22 -11.77
N GLN A 15 2.29 0.24 -12.68
CA GLN A 15 2.24 0.48 -14.11
C GLN A 15 0.85 0.92 -14.58
N GLN A 16 -0.22 0.40 -13.97
CA GLN A 16 -1.58 0.83 -14.26
C GLN A 16 -1.75 2.32 -13.95
N VAL A 17 -1.34 2.77 -12.76
CA VAL A 17 -1.38 4.19 -12.40
C VAL A 17 -0.50 5.02 -13.32
N ALA A 18 0.71 4.56 -13.66
CA ALA A 18 1.61 5.26 -14.57
C ALA A 18 0.98 5.47 -15.96
N LYS A 19 0.31 4.43 -16.48
CA LYS A 19 -0.36 4.47 -17.78
C LYS A 19 -1.60 5.35 -17.76
N GLU A 20 -2.46 5.20 -16.76
CA GLU A 20 -3.74 5.92 -16.70
C GLU A 20 -3.58 7.40 -16.35
N ALA A 21 -2.71 7.73 -15.39
CA ALA A 21 -2.53 9.11 -14.94
C ALA A 21 -1.49 9.89 -15.75
N TYR A 22 -0.48 9.21 -16.30
CA TYR A 22 0.66 9.88 -16.96
C TYR A 22 0.90 9.41 -18.40
N GLY A 23 0.09 8.48 -18.93
CA GLY A 23 0.23 8.00 -20.31
C GLY A 23 1.55 7.28 -20.60
N ARG A 24 2.24 6.77 -19.57
CA ARG A 24 3.62 6.27 -19.68
C ARG A 24 3.81 4.89 -19.06
N GLN A 25 4.69 4.10 -19.67
CA GLN A 25 5.24 2.87 -19.08
C GLN A 25 6.56 3.20 -18.35
N LEU A 26 6.64 2.84 -17.08
CA LEU A 26 7.87 3.05 -16.28
C LEU A 26 8.92 1.98 -16.57
N THR A 27 10.19 2.33 -16.48
CA THR A 27 11.29 1.34 -16.46
C THR A 27 11.42 0.68 -15.09
N THR A 28 12.19 -0.40 -15.00
CA THR A 28 12.50 -1.06 -13.73
C THR A 28 13.11 -0.09 -12.72
N ASP A 29 14.11 0.69 -13.13
CA ASP A 29 14.77 1.68 -12.27
C ASP A 29 13.82 2.77 -11.77
N GLU A 30 12.83 3.17 -12.60
CA GLU A 30 11.81 4.13 -12.19
C GLU A 30 10.80 3.52 -11.22
N ILE A 31 10.46 2.23 -11.40
CA ILE A 31 9.62 1.49 -10.47
C ILE A 31 10.30 1.37 -9.11
N GLU A 32 11.60 1.05 -9.07
CA GLU A 32 12.36 0.97 -7.81
C GLU A 32 12.38 2.30 -7.05
N LYS A 33 12.51 3.41 -7.78
CA LYS A 33 12.47 4.77 -7.18
C LYS A 33 11.12 5.15 -6.57
N VAL A 34 10.01 4.54 -6.99
CA VAL A 34 8.68 4.86 -6.45
C VAL A 34 8.24 3.90 -5.34
N ILE A 35 8.79 2.68 -5.25
CA ILE A 35 8.41 1.70 -4.22
C ILE A 35 8.67 2.23 -2.81
N GLU A 36 9.86 2.77 -2.56
CA GLU A 36 10.23 3.28 -1.23
C GLU A 36 9.34 4.45 -0.77
N PRO A 37 9.10 5.50 -1.59
CA PRO A 37 8.14 6.54 -1.26
C PRO A 37 6.72 6.03 -0.98
N ILE A 38 6.25 5.00 -1.70
CA ILE A 38 4.91 4.41 -1.45
C ILE A 38 4.87 3.74 -0.09
N GLY A 39 5.87 2.91 0.22
CA GLY A 39 5.97 2.22 1.51
C GLY A 39 6.06 3.19 2.70
N ASN A 40 6.82 4.27 2.56
CA ASN A 40 7.01 5.27 3.62
C ASN A 40 5.79 6.19 3.84
N ARG A 41 4.93 6.35 2.82
CA ARG A 41 3.70 7.17 2.93
C ARG A 41 2.54 6.40 3.55
N ILE A 42 2.53 5.08 3.47
CA ILE A 42 1.48 4.25 4.06
C ILE A 42 1.90 3.88 5.49
N SER A 43 1.31 4.54 6.47
CA SER A 43 1.40 4.09 7.86
C SER A 43 0.54 2.84 8.04
N TRP A 44 1.13 1.67 7.84
CA TRP A 44 0.42 0.40 7.97
C TRP A 44 -0.22 0.24 9.36
N TYR A 45 0.44 0.75 10.41
CA TYR A 45 -0.11 0.71 11.75
C TYR A 45 -1.41 1.51 11.84
N ASP A 46 -1.42 2.76 11.38
CA ASP A 46 -2.59 3.63 11.49
C ASP A 46 -3.76 3.09 10.66
N VAL A 47 -3.49 2.62 9.44
CA VAL A 47 -4.51 2.01 8.57
C VAL A 47 -5.11 0.75 9.21
N ILE A 48 -4.29 -0.07 9.85
CA ILE A 48 -4.76 -1.28 10.54
C ILE A 48 -5.56 -0.93 11.81
N ASP A 49 -5.07 0.02 12.60
CA ASP A 49 -5.73 0.50 13.82
C ASP A 49 -7.12 1.08 13.52
N GLU A 50 -7.21 1.95 12.52
CA GLU A 50 -8.46 2.54 12.07
C GLU A 50 -9.43 1.47 11.56
N ALA A 51 -8.96 0.52 10.75
CA ALA A 51 -9.79 -0.56 10.23
C ALA A 51 -10.33 -1.46 11.35
N ILE A 52 -9.52 -1.75 12.37
CA ILE A 52 -9.93 -2.51 13.56
C ILE A 52 -10.99 -1.75 14.34
N ASN A 53 -10.74 -0.48 14.67
CA ASN A 53 -11.67 0.35 15.42
C ASN A 53 -13.01 0.47 14.68
N TYR A 54 -12.98 0.83 13.40
CA TYR A 54 -14.17 1.00 12.58
C TYR A 54 -14.96 -0.29 12.38
N SER A 55 -14.27 -1.41 12.11
CA SER A 55 -14.95 -2.66 11.71
C SER A 55 -15.42 -3.49 12.91
N LEU A 56 -14.75 -3.37 14.06
CA LEU A 56 -14.98 -4.22 15.23
C LEU A 56 -15.51 -3.43 16.45
N ASP A 57 -15.71 -2.11 16.33
CA ASP A 57 -16.16 -1.22 17.41
C ASP A 57 -15.33 -1.34 18.70
N LEU A 58 -14.02 -1.58 18.54
CA LEU A 58 -13.09 -1.72 19.65
C LEU A 58 -12.57 -0.35 20.07
N LYS A 59 -12.74 0.01 21.35
CA LYS A 59 -12.12 1.20 21.92
C LYS A 59 -10.64 0.95 22.17
N ARG A 60 -9.80 1.92 21.80
CA ARG A 60 -8.38 1.89 22.16
C ARG A 60 -8.28 1.91 23.69
N THR A 61 -7.48 1.01 24.24
CA THR A 61 -7.06 1.06 25.63
C THR A 61 -5.82 1.95 25.67
N ASP A 62 -6.04 3.22 25.93
CA ASP A 62 -5.02 4.21 26.28
C ASP A 62 -4.35 3.89 27.62
#